data_AF-A0A2D8ELG9-F1
#
_entry.id   AF-A0A2D8ELG9-F1
#
_cell.length_a   1.000
_cell.length_b   1.000
_cell.length_c   1.000
_cell.angle_alpha   90.00
_cell.angle_beta   90.00
_cell.angle_gamma   90.00
#
_symmetry.space_group_name_H-M   'P 1'
#
loop_
_entity.id
_entity.type
_entity.pdbx_description
1 polymer ?
#
loop_
_entity_poly.entity_id
_entity_poly.type
_entity_poly.pdbx_seq_one_letter_code
_entity_poly.pdbx_strand_id
1 'polypeptide(L)'
;MKVKRKNIENLVEGETFIYEDDLCFVVDNQSISKSYNEIKVLCDGENMNYRLRKDTTVNMAEEKKTPKLNKPFRTPGGPKKFSVHVRNAKGNIVKVNFGDPNMEIKRDDPKRRKAFRDRHNCADKKDKTKAGYWSCKMWEKGKSVSDYLKDDFDTSLRQMVTEKKLTKDQQKKRDELAQELLGDADFNKRYGKKDNIRPRAKNKSDVAYAIATLIASGRGNQINRGRPKKKKVDESFNRLNTIRNSIRRDLNEEI
;
A
#
# COMPACT_ATOMS: atom_id res chain seq x y z
N MET A 1 -4.59 31.10 -7.77
CA MET A 1 -4.44 29.86 -6.97
C MET A 1 -4.01 30.26 -5.56
N LYS A 2 -4.67 29.76 -4.51
CA LYS A 2 -4.29 30.09 -3.12
C LYS A 2 -3.13 29.19 -2.70
N VAL A 3 -1.93 29.73 -2.57
CA VAL A 3 -0.77 29.01 -2.03
C VAL A 3 -1.05 28.68 -0.57
N LYS A 4 -1.25 27.40 -0.25
CA LYS A 4 -1.46 26.94 1.12
C LYS A 4 -0.09 26.95 1.82
N ARG A 5 0.00 27.58 2.98
CA ARG A 5 1.23 27.64 3.78
C ARG A 5 1.08 26.84 5.06
N LYS A 6 2.16 26.25 5.55
CA LYS A 6 2.17 25.45 6.78
C LYS A 6 3.51 25.61 7.50
N ASN A 7 3.48 25.55 8.82
CA ASN A 7 4.71 25.56 9.63
C ASN A 7 5.34 24.16 9.66
N ILE A 8 6.68 24.09 9.79
CA ILE A 8 7.43 22.83 9.87
C ILE A 8 6.90 21.92 10.97
N GLU A 9 6.54 22.46 12.14
CA GLU A 9 6.02 21.64 13.25
C GLU A 9 4.73 20.89 12.90
N ASN A 10 3.95 21.42 11.95
CA ASN A 10 2.67 20.88 11.56
C ASN A 10 2.77 19.95 10.36
N LEU A 11 3.94 19.84 9.71
CA LEU A 11 4.15 18.93 8.58
C LEU A 11 4.00 17.48 9.03
N VAL A 12 3.20 16.71 8.30
CA VAL A 12 3.02 15.27 8.55
C VAL A 12 3.66 14.43 7.46
N GLU A 13 4.05 13.21 7.81
CA GLU A 13 4.51 12.20 6.83
C GLU A 13 3.49 12.10 5.68
N GLY A 14 3.98 12.14 4.44
CA GLY A 14 3.13 12.11 3.26
C GLY A 14 2.87 13.48 2.61
N GLU A 15 3.15 14.59 3.30
CA GLU A 15 2.97 15.92 2.74
C GLU A 15 4.12 16.32 1.80
N THR A 16 3.82 17.23 0.87
CA THR A 16 4.81 17.77 -0.07
C THR A 16 4.84 19.29 0.06
N PHE A 17 6.03 19.85 0.12
CA PHE A 17 6.26 21.28 0.27
C PHE A 17 7.42 21.73 -0.62
N ILE A 18 7.48 23.03 -0.88
CA ILE A 18 8.58 23.65 -1.61
C ILE A 18 9.53 24.27 -0.60
N TYR A 19 10.81 23.95 -0.71
CA TYR A 19 11.87 24.47 0.14
C TYR A 19 13.11 24.74 -0.70
N GLU A 20 13.64 25.96 -0.64
CA GLU A 20 14.79 26.39 -1.48
C GLU A 20 14.56 26.10 -2.98
N ASP A 21 13.34 26.36 -3.47
CA ASP A 21 12.86 26.09 -4.83
C ASP A 21 12.74 24.60 -5.24
N ASP A 22 13.10 23.68 -4.34
CA ASP A 22 12.99 22.23 -4.56
C ASP A 22 11.67 21.64 -4.02
N LEU A 23 11.16 20.62 -4.71
CA LEU A 23 9.98 19.88 -4.29
C LEU A 23 10.36 18.77 -3.32
N CYS A 24 10.01 18.95 -2.04
CA CYS A 24 10.39 18.05 -0.97
C CYS A 24 9.19 17.26 -0.42
N PHE A 25 9.35 15.94 -0.30
CA PHE A 25 8.37 15.03 0.29
C PHE A 25 8.76 14.65 1.72
N VAL A 26 7.83 14.80 2.68
CA VAL A 26 8.07 14.49 4.10
C VAL A 26 8.05 12.97 4.33
N VAL A 27 9.19 12.42 4.72
CA VAL A 27 9.35 11.01 5.13
C VAL A 27 9.19 10.87 6.64
N ASP A 28 9.73 11.81 7.41
CA ASP A 28 9.70 11.79 8.88
C ASP A 28 9.89 13.21 9.40
N ASN A 29 9.25 13.55 10.51
CA ASN A 29 9.34 14.88 11.13
C ASN A 29 9.32 14.72 12.65
N GLN A 30 10.46 14.96 13.30
CA GLN A 30 10.62 14.73 14.73
C GLN A 30 11.04 16.01 15.44
N SER A 31 10.35 16.34 16.53
CA SER A 31 10.74 17.47 17.39
C SER A 31 11.97 17.09 18.21
N ILE A 32 13.11 17.70 17.88
CA ILE A 32 14.38 17.46 18.60
C ILE A 32 14.61 18.44 19.75
N SER A 33 13.97 19.61 19.73
CA SER A 33 14.06 20.60 20.82
C SER A 33 12.82 21.48 20.91
N LYS A 34 12.82 22.44 21.86
CA LYS A 34 11.74 23.42 21.99
C LYS A 34 11.54 24.22 20.69
N SER A 35 12.60 24.47 19.93
CA SER A 35 12.58 25.37 18.77
C SER A 35 12.83 24.68 17.42
N TYR A 36 13.32 23.44 17.42
CA TYR A 36 13.75 22.76 16.19
C TYR A 36 13.10 21.40 15.99
N ASN A 37 12.89 21.07 14.71
CA ASN A 37 12.56 19.76 14.22
C ASN A 37 13.67 19.22 13.32
N GLU A 38 13.85 17.91 13.34
CA GLU A 38 14.61 17.15 12.36
C GLU A 38 13.61 16.56 11.36
N ILE A 39 13.73 16.95 10.09
CA ILE A 39 12.83 16.53 9.03
C ILE A 39 13.62 15.74 7.97
N LYS A 40 13.22 14.49 7.77
CA LYS A 40 13.74 13.64 6.69
C LYS A 40 12.84 13.80 5.49
N VAL A 41 13.43 14.16 4.37
CA VAL A 41 12.69 14.46 3.15
C VAL A 41 13.32 13.81 1.94
N LEU A 42 12.49 13.59 0.92
CA LEU A 42 12.91 13.24 -0.42
C LEU A 42 12.74 14.47 -1.30
N CYS A 43 13.84 15.15 -1.62
CA CYS A 43 13.86 16.25 -2.59
C CYS A 43 14.59 15.75 -3.84
N ASP A 44 13.98 15.87 -5.02
CA ASP A 44 14.56 15.44 -6.31
C ASP A 44 15.14 14.02 -6.36
N GLY A 45 14.63 13.13 -5.50
CA GLY A 45 15.03 11.73 -5.42
C GLY A 45 16.20 11.44 -4.49
N GLU A 46 16.76 12.45 -3.82
CA GLU A 46 17.78 12.30 -2.79
C GLU A 46 17.15 12.35 -1.39
N ASN A 47 17.66 11.54 -0.47
CA ASN A 47 17.23 11.58 0.92
C ASN A 47 18.03 12.68 1.63
N MET A 48 17.33 13.74 2.02
CA MET A 48 17.91 14.85 2.76
C MET A 48 17.40 14.82 4.19
N ASN A 49 18.23 15.31 5.11
CA ASN A 49 17.87 15.49 6.49
C ASN A 49 18.12 16.96 6.86
N TYR A 50 17.05 17.69 7.15
CA TYR A 50 17.13 19.10 7.52
C TYR A 50 16.81 19.29 8.99
N ARG A 51 17.56 20.19 9.62
CA ARG A 51 17.27 20.71 10.95
C ARG A 51 16.64 22.08 10.82
N LEU A 52 15.31 22.13 10.82
CA LEU A 52 14.55 23.36 10.59
C LEU A 52 13.89 23.86 11.87
N ARG A 53 13.63 25.17 11.96
CA ARG A 53 12.86 25.73 13.08
C ARG A 53 11.38 25.41 12.94
N LYS A 54 10.70 25.22 14.07
CA LYS A 54 9.28 24.86 14.13
C LYS A 54 8.36 25.88 13.47
N ASP A 55 8.66 27.16 13.65
CA ASP A 55 7.93 28.32 13.16
C ASP A 55 8.24 28.68 11.70
N THR A 56 9.19 27.98 11.06
CA THR A 56 9.50 28.20 9.65
C THR A 56 8.28 27.84 8.81
N THR A 57 7.78 28.79 8.03
CA THR A 57 6.63 28.61 7.16
C THR A 57 7.09 28.17 5.78
N VAL A 58 6.55 27.05 5.30
CA VAL A 58 6.80 26.52 3.95
C VAL A 58 5.56 26.62 3.07
N ASN A 59 5.78 26.73 1.77
CA ASN A 59 4.72 26.68 0.78
C ASN A 59 4.38 25.21 0.52
N MET A 60 3.12 24.84 0.74
CA MET A 60 2.65 23.50 0.42
C MET A 60 2.51 23.38 -1.09
N ALA A 61 3.08 22.33 -1.65
CA ALA A 61 2.75 21.94 -3.01
C ALA A 61 1.35 21.31 -2.99
N GLU A 62 0.46 21.70 -3.90
CA GLU A 62 -0.80 20.97 -4.10
C GLU A 62 -0.48 19.49 -4.29
N GLU A 63 -1.17 18.61 -3.55
CA GLU A 63 -0.88 17.18 -3.40
C GLU A 63 -0.44 16.49 -4.70
N LYS A 64 0.86 16.53 -5.02
CA LYS A 64 1.49 15.50 -5.83
C LYS A 64 1.75 14.35 -4.87
N LYS A 65 0.69 13.56 -4.65
CA LYS A 65 0.75 12.24 -4.01
C LYS A 65 2.07 11.58 -4.39
N THR A 66 2.83 11.11 -3.41
CA THR A 66 4.03 10.34 -3.67
C THR A 66 3.74 9.32 -4.75
N PRO A 67 4.53 9.30 -5.84
CA PRO A 67 4.26 8.37 -6.90
C PRO A 67 4.36 6.96 -6.36
N LYS A 68 3.25 6.22 -6.43
CA LYS A 68 3.18 4.85 -5.95
C LYS A 68 4.16 4.00 -6.74
N LEU A 69 5.21 3.55 -6.07
CA LEU A 69 6.23 2.72 -6.69
C LEU A 69 5.65 1.39 -7.12
N ASN A 70 6.14 0.89 -8.26
CA ASN A 70 5.73 -0.36 -8.88
C ASN A 70 4.22 -0.46 -9.16
N LYS A 71 3.52 0.69 -9.20
CA LYS A 71 2.10 0.76 -9.46
C LYS A 71 1.82 1.43 -10.81
N PRO A 72 1.43 0.66 -11.83
CA PRO A 72 0.99 1.24 -13.08
C PRO A 72 -0.26 2.10 -12.92
N PHE A 73 -0.30 3.20 -13.66
CA PHE A 73 -1.48 4.05 -13.82
C PHE A 73 -1.67 4.38 -15.29
N ARG A 74 -2.90 4.75 -15.67
CA ARG A 74 -3.21 5.17 -17.05
C ARG A 74 -2.72 6.59 -17.30
N THR A 75 -2.31 6.85 -18.53
CA THR A 75 -1.96 8.19 -19.00
C THR A 75 -2.88 8.61 -20.15
N PRO A 76 -4.08 9.14 -19.84
CA PRO A 76 -5.01 9.64 -20.86
C PRO A 76 -4.36 10.75 -21.68
N GLY A 77 -4.49 10.70 -23.00
CA GLY A 77 -3.90 11.69 -23.91
C GLY A 77 -2.37 11.68 -24.00
N GLY A 78 -1.69 10.75 -23.30
CA GLY A 78 -0.23 10.63 -23.33
C GLY A 78 0.29 9.78 -24.50
N PRO A 79 1.59 9.87 -24.82
CA PRO A 79 2.22 9.10 -25.90
C PRO A 79 2.25 7.59 -25.65
N LYS A 80 1.95 7.15 -24.42
CA LYS A 80 1.84 5.75 -24.01
C LYS A 80 0.58 5.55 -23.18
N LYS A 81 0.07 4.31 -23.13
CA LYS A 81 -1.18 3.98 -22.44
C LYS A 81 -1.03 3.96 -20.91
N PHE A 82 0.14 3.54 -20.42
CA PHE A 82 0.42 3.41 -19.00
C PHE A 82 1.76 4.03 -18.63
N SER A 83 1.87 4.42 -17.36
CA SER A 83 3.10 4.84 -16.72
C SER A 83 3.26 4.14 -15.38
N VAL A 84 4.50 3.96 -14.93
CA VAL A 84 4.80 3.39 -13.62
C VAL A 84 6.08 4.02 -13.09
N HIS A 85 6.13 4.25 -11.78
CA HIS A 85 7.32 4.77 -11.14
C HIS A 85 8.06 3.60 -10.49
N VAL A 86 9.37 3.50 -10.72
CA VAL A 86 10.19 2.37 -10.27
C VAL A 86 11.50 2.88 -9.75
N ARG A 87 12.08 2.16 -8.77
CA ARG A 87 13.41 2.47 -8.27
C ARG A 87 14.45 1.76 -9.13
N ASN A 88 15.46 2.49 -9.62
CA ASN A 88 16.58 1.92 -10.34
C ASN A 88 17.62 1.32 -9.36
N ALA A 89 18.65 0.66 -9.89
CA ALA A 89 19.72 0.06 -9.07
C ALA A 89 20.52 1.09 -8.25
N LYS A 90 20.52 2.36 -8.67
CA LYS A 90 21.18 3.48 -8.01
C LYS A 90 20.33 4.13 -6.90
N GLY A 91 19.09 3.68 -6.71
CA GLY A 91 18.17 4.22 -5.70
C GLY A 91 17.21 5.30 -6.21
N ASN A 92 17.38 5.80 -7.43
CA ASN A 92 16.58 6.89 -7.99
C ASN A 92 15.23 6.38 -8.49
N ILE A 93 14.19 7.19 -8.33
CA ILE A 93 12.86 6.92 -8.86
C ILE A 93 12.82 7.37 -10.32
N VAL A 94 12.54 6.44 -11.23
CA VAL A 94 12.39 6.71 -12.67
C VAL A 94 10.97 6.40 -13.13
N LYS A 95 10.45 7.20 -14.06
CA LYS A 95 9.15 6.98 -14.70
C LYS A 95 9.34 6.15 -15.96
N VAL A 96 8.67 4.99 -16.01
CA VAL A 96 8.66 4.11 -17.17
C VAL A 96 7.30 4.22 -17.86
N ASN A 97 7.32 4.64 -19.13
CA ASN A 97 6.14 4.73 -19.98
C ASN A 97 6.01 3.45 -20.83
N PHE A 98 4.84 2.85 -20.92
CA PHE A 98 4.65 1.59 -21.65
C PHE A 98 3.22 1.40 -22.17
N GLY A 99 3.06 0.43 -23.07
CA GLY A 99 1.78 0.14 -23.71
C GLY A 99 1.43 1.11 -24.82
N ASP A 100 0.68 0.60 -25.80
CA ASP A 100 0.22 1.36 -26.95
C ASP A 100 -1.12 2.05 -26.64
N PRO A 101 -1.25 3.38 -26.85
CA PRO A 101 -2.50 4.11 -26.65
C PRO A 101 -3.69 3.52 -27.43
N ASN A 102 -3.44 3.03 -28.64
CA ASN A 102 -4.45 2.62 -29.60
C ASN A 102 -4.73 1.11 -29.56
N MET A 103 -3.87 0.29 -28.93
CA MET A 103 -4.10 -1.16 -28.83
C MET A 103 -4.72 -1.63 -27.52
N GLU A 104 -5.63 -2.59 -27.62
CA GLU A 104 -6.24 -3.26 -26.48
C GLU A 104 -5.52 -4.58 -26.12
N ILE A 105 -5.44 -4.87 -24.82
CA ILE A 105 -4.82 -6.09 -24.28
C ILE A 105 -5.86 -7.20 -24.23
N LYS A 106 -5.90 -8.05 -25.27
CA LYS A 106 -6.79 -9.22 -25.39
C LYS A 106 -6.19 -10.47 -24.75
N ARG A 107 -6.04 -10.44 -23.42
CA ARG A 107 -5.36 -11.49 -22.63
C ARG A 107 -6.27 -12.64 -22.16
N ASP A 108 -7.58 -12.40 -22.22
CA ASP A 108 -8.68 -13.31 -21.95
C ASP A 108 -8.65 -14.47 -22.94
N ASP A 109 -8.27 -14.18 -24.19
CA ASP A 109 -7.91 -15.18 -25.19
C ASP A 109 -6.55 -15.84 -24.86
N PRO A 110 -6.52 -17.13 -24.49
CA PRO A 110 -5.29 -17.83 -24.14
C PRO A 110 -4.28 -17.92 -25.30
N LYS A 111 -4.76 -18.01 -26.55
CA LYS A 111 -3.92 -18.10 -27.74
C LYS A 111 -3.22 -16.77 -27.99
N ARG A 112 -3.96 -15.65 -27.96
CA ARG A 112 -3.38 -14.30 -28.10
C ARG A 112 -2.40 -13.98 -26.98
N ARG A 113 -2.74 -14.33 -25.73
CA ARG A 113 -1.84 -14.16 -24.59
C ARG A 113 -0.55 -14.94 -24.75
N LYS A 114 -0.63 -16.21 -25.18
CA LYS A 114 0.57 -17.02 -25.43
C LYS A 114 1.41 -16.40 -26.55
N ALA A 115 0.81 -16.09 -27.69
CA ALA A 115 1.51 -15.50 -28.83
C ALA A 115 2.18 -14.14 -28.51
N PHE A 116 1.53 -13.29 -27.72
CA PHE A 116 2.16 -12.05 -27.25
C PHE A 116 3.38 -12.34 -26.38
N ARG A 117 3.22 -13.24 -25.39
CA ARG A 117 4.30 -13.54 -24.44
C ARG A 117 5.51 -14.19 -25.09
N ASP A 118 5.27 -15.04 -26.09
CA ASP A 118 6.32 -15.71 -26.87
C ASP A 118 7.07 -14.70 -27.74
N ARG A 119 6.37 -13.86 -28.52
CA ARG A 119 7.01 -12.84 -29.39
C ARG A 119 7.79 -11.78 -28.63
N HIS A 120 7.48 -11.56 -27.35
CA HIS A 120 8.14 -10.56 -26.51
C HIS A 120 9.11 -11.14 -25.48
N ASN A 121 9.39 -12.45 -25.53
CA ASN A 121 10.28 -13.16 -24.59
C ASN A 121 9.98 -12.80 -23.13
N CYS A 122 8.71 -12.85 -22.76
CA CYS A 122 8.26 -12.37 -21.45
C CYS A 122 8.83 -13.15 -20.26
N ALA A 123 9.39 -14.34 -20.48
CA ALA A 123 10.09 -15.12 -19.44
C ALA A 123 11.41 -14.45 -18.98
N ASP A 124 12.08 -13.74 -19.89
CA ASP A 124 13.42 -13.19 -19.67
C ASP A 124 13.38 -11.72 -19.19
N LYS A 125 12.24 -11.04 -19.38
CA LYS A 125 12.06 -9.65 -18.93
C LYS A 125 11.86 -9.62 -17.41
N LYS A 126 12.94 -9.41 -16.67
CA LYS A 126 12.94 -9.30 -15.19
C LYS A 126 13.21 -7.89 -14.66
N ASP A 127 13.71 -6.99 -15.51
CA ASP A 127 14.09 -5.62 -15.12
C ASP A 127 12.88 -4.68 -15.07
N LYS A 128 12.49 -4.26 -13.86
CA LYS A 128 11.38 -3.31 -13.61
C LYS A 128 11.63 -1.92 -14.20
N THR A 129 12.87 -1.56 -14.54
CA THR A 129 13.17 -0.27 -15.18
C THR A 129 12.86 -0.25 -16.67
N LYS A 130 12.50 -1.39 -17.26
CA LYS A 130 12.23 -1.52 -18.70
C LYS A 130 10.74 -1.64 -18.99
N ALA A 131 10.28 -0.96 -20.05
CA ALA A 131 8.89 -1.03 -20.51
C ALA A 131 8.43 -2.45 -20.84
N GLY A 132 9.32 -3.29 -21.38
CA GLY A 132 9.01 -4.68 -21.73
C GLY A 132 8.56 -5.53 -20.54
N TYR A 133 9.14 -5.33 -19.36
CA TYR A 133 8.71 -6.00 -18.12
C TYR A 133 7.25 -5.68 -17.80
N TRP A 134 6.89 -4.39 -17.86
CA TRP A 134 5.55 -3.92 -17.53
C TRP A 134 4.50 -4.32 -18.54
N SER A 135 4.84 -4.31 -19.83
CA SER A 135 4.00 -4.87 -20.89
C SER A 135 3.74 -6.36 -20.63
N CYS A 136 4.77 -7.16 -20.38
CA CYS A 136 4.62 -8.58 -20.07
C CYS A 136 3.79 -8.85 -18.79
N LYS A 137 3.89 -7.95 -17.80
CA LYS A 137 3.07 -7.95 -16.57
C LYS A 137 1.58 -7.76 -16.87
N MET A 138 1.22 -6.83 -17.74
CA MET A 138 -0.18 -6.60 -18.13
C MET A 138 -0.83 -7.79 -18.86
N TRP A 139 0.00 -8.65 -19.47
CA TRP A 139 -0.39 -9.90 -20.14
C TRP A 139 -0.24 -11.16 -19.26
N GLU A 140 -0.09 -11.01 -17.94
CA GLU A 140 -0.03 -12.13 -16.99
C GLU A 140 -1.38 -12.88 -16.89
N LYS A 141 -1.33 -14.21 -16.77
CA LYS A 141 -2.53 -15.03 -16.58
C LYS A 141 -3.14 -14.75 -15.19
N GLY A 142 -4.46 -14.62 -15.12
CA GLY A 142 -5.19 -14.57 -13.84
C GLY A 142 -5.18 -13.23 -13.09
N LYS A 143 -4.59 -12.17 -13.64
CA LYS A 143 -4.70 -10.78 -13.11
C LYS A 143 -5.27 -9.89 -14.17
N SER A 144 -6.22 -9.00 -13.85
CA SER A 144 -6.83 -7.95 -14.70
C SER A 144 -5.95 -6.72 -14.92
N VAL A 145 -6.12 -6.00 -16.05
CA VAL A 145 -5.47 -4.69 -16.22
C VAL A 145 -5.95 -3.79 -15.08
N SER A 146 -7.25 -3.86 -14.76
CA SER A 146 -7.82 -3.19 -13.61
C SER A 146 -7.16 -3.63 -12.30
N ASP A 147 -6.74 -4.87 -12.11
CA ASP A 147 -6.05 -5.32 -10.89
C ASP A 147 -4.68 -4.67 -10.74
N TYR A 148 -4.00 -4.40 -11.86
CA TYR A 148 -2.75 -3.64 -11.85
C TYR A 148 -2.96 -2.17 -11.54
N LEU A 149 -4.07 -1.60 -12.01
CA LEU A 149 -4.40 -0.18 -11.85
C LEU A 149 -5.12 0.14 -10.53
N LYS A 150 -5.82 -0.84 -9.92
CA LYS A 150 -6.63 -0.66 -8.71
C LYS A 150 -5.75 -0.25 -7.55
N ASP A 151 -6.06 0.87 -6.96
CA ASP A 151 -5.33 1.43 -5.84
C ASP A 151 -5.81 0.83 -4.52
N ASP A 152 -5.83 -0.50 -4.44
CA ASP A 152 -6.31 -1.19 -3.25
C ASP A 152 -5.20 -1.13 -2.19
N PHE A 153 -5.49 -0.44 -1.08
CA PHE A 153 -4.64 -0.38 0.10
C PHE A 153 -4.22 -1.79 0.56
N ASP A 154 -5.13 -2.77 0.48
CA ASP A 154 -4.86 -4.19 0.79
C ASP A 154 -3.88 -4.85 -0.19
N THR A 155 -3.91 -4.47 -1.48
CA THR A 155 -2.98 -5.00 -2.49
C THR A 155 -1.58 -4.38 -2.32
N SER A 156 -1.50 -3.08 -2.05
CA SER A 156 -0.24 -2.37 -1.77
C SER A 156 0.39 -2.82 -0.46
N LEU A 157 -0.42 -3.08 0.58
CA LEU A 157 0.03 -3.71 1.83
C LEU A 157 0.53 -5.13 1.58
N ARG A 158 -0.20 -5.97 0.85
CA ARG A 158 0.25 -7.33 0.53
C ARG A 158 1.54 -7.35 -0.28
N GLN A 159 1.72 -6.40 -1.19
CA GLN A 159 2.95 -6.26 -1.99
C GLN A 159 4.13 -5.78 -1.14
N MET A 160 3.94 -4.81 -0.23
CA MET A 160 4.95 -4.43 0.75
C MET A 160 5.31 -5.56 1.73
N VAL A 161 4.32 -6.36 2.15
CA VAL A 161 4.51 -7.51 3.04
C VAL A 161 5.23 -8.67 2.34
N THR A 162 5.05 -8.82 1.03
CA THR A 162 5.76 -9.84 0.23
C THR A 162 7.16 -9.38 -0.21
N GLU A 163 7.41 -8.08 -0.33
CA GLU A 163 8.73 -7.53 -0.71
C GLU A 163 9.68 -7.33 0.49
N LYS A 164 9.20 -7.30 1.74
CA LYS A 164 10.05 -7.39 2.94
C LYS A 164 10.46 -8.86 3.16
N LYS A 165 11.44 -9.34 2.39
CA LYS A 165 12.13 -10.60 2.71
C LYS A 165 12.63 -10.50 4.15
N LEU A 166 12.18 -11.40 5.03
CA LEU A 166 12.72 -11.52 6.39
C LEU A 166 14.25 -11.65 6.28
N THR A 167 15.00 -10.94 7.13
CA THR A 167 16.45 -11.15 7.21
C THR A 167 16.74 -12.61 7.62
N LYS A 168 17.97 -13.10 7.39
CA LYS A 168 18.34 -14.49 7.77
C LYS A 168 18.06 -14.75 9.25
N ASP A 169 18.32 -13.77 10.11
CA ASP A 169 18.08 -13.87 11.56
C ASP A 169 16.58 -13.90 11.89
N GLN A 170 15.76 -13.14 11.17
CA GLN A 170 14.30 -13.17 11.34
C GLN A 170 13.68 -14.48 10.84
N GLN A 171 14.24 -15.08 9.78
CA GLN A 171 13.81 -16.39 9.31
C GLN A 171 14.14 -17.48 10.33
N LYS A 172 15.36 -17.46 10.87
CA LYS A 172 15.79 -18.37 11.94
C LYS A 172 14.86 -18.27 13.17
N LYS A 173 14.62 -17.03 13.65
CA LYS A 173 13.71 -16.77 14.77
C LYS A 173 12.27 -17.21 14.49
N ARG A 174 11.77 -17.05 13.26
CA ARG A 174 10.45 -17.54 12.85
C ARG A 174 10.39 -19.07 12.93
N ASP A 175 11.39 -19.75 12.39
CA ASP A 175 11.36 -21.22 12.28
C ASP A 175 11.48 -21.88 13.67
N GLU A 176 12.31 -21.32 14.55
CA GLU A 176 12.42 -21.72 15.96
C GLU A 176 11.07 -21.53 16.69
N LEU A 177 10.45 -20.34 16.58
CA LEU A 177 9.15 -20.05 17.20
C LEU A 177 8.01 -20.93 16.64
N ALA A 178 8.06 -21.27 15.35
CA ALA A 178 7.05 -22.14 14.74
C ALA A 178 7.14 -23.58 15.29
N GLN A 179 8.36 -24.07 15.55
CA GLN A 179 8.54 -25.38 16.21
C GLN A 179 8.08 -25.35 17.67
N GLU A 180 8.40 -24.29 18.41
CA GLU A 180 7.97 -24.09 19.80
C GLU A 180 6.44 -24.09 19.92
N LEU A 181 5.75 -23.34 19.04
CA LEU A 181 4.28 -23.30 19.01
C LEU A 181 3.65 -24.66 18.70
N LEU A 182 4.29 -25.49 17.88
CA LEU A 182 3.79 -26.83 17.57
C LEU A 182 3.94 -27.80 18.75
N GLY A 183 4.91 -27.56 19.64
CA GLY A 183 5.10 -28.29 20.89
C GLY A 183 4.21 -27.80 22.04
N ASP A 184 3.66 -26.59 21.94
CA ASP A 184 2.86 -25.99 23.01
C ASP A 184 1.48 -26.66 23.18
N ALA A 185 1.15 -27.01 24.42
CA ALA A 185 -0.09 -27.72 24.73
C ALA A 185 -1.35 -26.85 24.54
N ASP A 186 -1.26 -25.56 24.86
CA ASP A 186 -2.36 -24.60 24.71
C ASP A 186 -2.63 -24.26 23.24
N PHE A 187 -1.59 -24.16 22.43
CA PHE A 187 -1.68 -24.00 20.99
C PHE A 187 -2.37 -25.20 20.35
N ASN A 188 -1.95 -26.43 20.71
CA ASN A 188 -2.58 -27.65 20.19
C ASN A 188 -4.04 -27.79 20.66
N LYS A 189 -4.37 -27.35 21.89
CA LYS A 189 -5.76 -27.31 22.36
C LYS A 189 -6.63 -26.35 21.56
N ARG A 190 -6.09 -25.20 21.13
CA ARG A 190 -6.81 -24.17 20.36
C ARG A 190 -6.92 -24.49 18.87
N TYR A 191 -5.83 -24.95 18.25
CA TYR A 191 -5.72 -25.09 16.79
C TYR A 191 -5.50 -26.54 16.31
N GLY A 192 -5.52 -27.52 17.21
CA GLY A 192 -5.36 -28.94 16.88
C GLY A 192 -6.57 -29.55 16.17
N LYS A 193 -7.76 -28.95 16.30
CA LYS A 193 -8.97 -29.36 15.56
C LYS A 193 -9.11 -28.54 14.27
N LYS A 194 -9.43 -29.23 13.17
CA LYS A 194 -9.51 -28.64 11.81
C LYS A 194 -10.54 -27.51 11.71
N ASP A 195 -11.63 -27.60 12.46
CA ASP A 195 -12.71 -26.60 12.45
C ASP A 195 -12.29 -25.24 13.03
N ASN A 196 -11.22 -25.22 13.84
CA ASN A 196 -10.68 -23.99 14.43
C ASN A 196 -9.63 -23.30 13.54
N ILE A 197 -9.32 -23.87 12.37
CA ILE A 197 -8.34 -23.35 11.43
C ILE A 197 -9.07 -22.48 10.40
N ARG A 198 -8.70 -21.19 10.31
CA ARG A 198 -9.31 -20.26 9.35
C ARG A 198 -9.12 -20.75 7.91
N PRO A 199 -10.02 -20.40 6.95
CA PRO A 199 -10.05 -20.96 5.58
C PRO A 199 -8.76 -20.82 4.75
N ARG A 200 -7.83 -19.95 5.15
CA ARG A 200 -6.56 -19.69 4.44
C ARG A 200 -5.38 -20.54 4.93
N ALA A 201 -5.46 -21.13 6.12
CA ALA A 201 -4.46 -22.06 6.63
C ALA A 201 -4.99 -23.50 6.43
N LYS A 202 -4.18 -24.41 5.90
CA LYS A 202 -4.66 -25.77 5.57
C LYS A 202 -4.47 -26.73 6.75
N ASN A 203 -3.50 -26.46 7.62
CA ASN A 203 -3.17 -27.27 8.79
C ASN A 203 -2.64 -26.41 9.95
N LYS A 204 -2.45 -27.02 11.14
CA LYS A 204 -1.96 -26.33 12.34
C LYS A 204 -0.54 -25.76 12.18
N SER A 205 0.28 -26.36 11.34
CA SER A 205 1.63 -25.90 11.02
C SER A 205 1.62 -24.58 10.24
N ASP A 206 0.69 -24.41 9.31
CA ASP A 206 0.49 -23.14 8.59
C ASP A 206 0.08 -22.02 9.56
N VAL A 207 -0.71 -22.35 10.58
CA VAL A 207 -1.14 -21.40 11.63
C VAL A 207 0.07 -21.00 12.50
N ALA A 208 0.87 -21.97 12.96
CA ALA A 208 2.08 -21.73 13.73
C ALA A 208 3.08 -20.88 12.95
N TYR A 209 3.32 -21.20 11.68
CA TYR A 209 4.22 -20.48 10.79
C TYR A 209 3.76 -19.04 10.54
N ALA A 210 2.45 -18.81 10.36
CA ALA A 210 1.89 -17.48 10.18
C ALA A 210 2.03 -16.62 11.45
N ILE A 211 1.78 -17.18 12.64
CA ILE A 211 1.94 -16.50 13.93
C ILE A 211 3.42 -16.16 14.16
N ALA A 212 4.31 -17.13 13.99
CA ALA A 212 5.75 -16.94 14.14
C ALA A 212 6.29 -15.86 13.17
N THR A 213 5.76 -15.80 11.95
CA THR A 213 6.13 -14.77 10.95
C THR A 213 5.71 -13.38 11.43
N LEU A 214 4.50 -13.23 11.99
CA LEU A 214 4.03 -11.96 12.53
C LEU A 214 4.85 -11.51 13.74
N ILE A 215 5.22 -12.43 14.63
CA ILE A 215 6.06 -12.15 15.81
C ILE A 215 7.48 -11.76 15.39
N ALA A 216 8.13 -12.57 14.54
CA ALA A 216 9.49 -12.31 14.06
C ALA A 216 9.60 -11.00 13.25
N SER A 217 8.52 -10.60 12.57
CA SER A 217 8.44 -9.32 11.85
C SER A 217 8.18 -8.08 12.73
N GLY A 218 8.03 -8.26 14.05
CA GLY A 218 7.73 -7.18 15.02
C GLY A 218 6.26 -6.76 15.07
N ARG A 219 5.36 -7.45 14.36
CA ARG A 219 3.92 -7.18 14.31
C ARG A 219 3.11 -7.91 15.38
N GLY A 220 3.74 -8.81 16.15
CA GLY A 220 3.12 -9.55 17.25
C GLY A 220 2.50 -8.65 18.32
N ASN A 221 3.10 -7.49 18.63
CA ASN A 221 2.60 -6.55 19.62
C ASN A 221 1.28 -5.84 19.24
N GLN A 222 0.83 -5.92 17.98
CA GLN A 222 -0.49 -5.42 17.58
C GLN A 222 -1.62 -6.41 17.83
N ILE A 223 -1.34 -7.69 18.09
CA ILE A 223 -2.37 -8.71 18.36
C ILE A 223 -2.90 -8.58 19.80
N ASN A 224 -2.08 -8.08 20.73
CA ASN A 224 -2.50 -7.77 22.11
C ASN A 224 -3.26 -6.45 22.25
N ARG A 225 -3.34 -5.63 21.20
CA ARG A 225 -4.30 -4.52 21.14
C ARG A 225 -5.63 -5.10 20.73
N GLY A 226 -6.37 -5.60 21.73
CA GLY A 226 -7.71 -6.15 21.54
C GLY A 226 -8.51 -5.28 20.57
N ARG A 227 -9.19 -5.94 19.63
CA ARG A 227 -10.17 -5.30 18.73
C ARG A 227 -10.98 -4.30 19.55
N PRO A 228 -11.04 -2.99 19.20
CA PRO A 228 -11.89 -2.07 19.93
C PRO A 228 -13.29 -2.69 19.95
N LYS A 229 -13.85 -2.92 21.15
CA LYS A 229 -15.22 -3.41 21.29
C LYS A 229 -16.08 -2.48 20.43
N LYS A 230 -16.76 -3.03 19.42
CA LYS A 230 -17.84 -2.30 18.74
C LYS A 230 -18.74 -1.79 19.86
N LYS A 231 -18.82 -0.48 20.06
CA LYS A 231 -19.91 0.10 20.85
C LYS A 231 -21.19 -0.46 20.22
N LYS A 232 -22.03 -1.11 21.02
CA LYS A 232 -23.39 -1.45 20.59
C LYS A 232 -24.00 -0.13 20.14
N VAL A 233 -24.23 -0.01 18.84
CA VAL A 233 -25.10 1.05 18.33
C VAL A 233 -26.49 0.58 18.73
N ASP A 234 -27.17 1.33 19.60
CA ASP A 234 -28.55 1.06 19.95
C ASP A 234 -29.38 0.99 18.67
N GLU A 235 -29.89 -0.20 18.36
CA GLU A 235 -30.74 -0.49 17.20
C GLU A 235 -32.12 0.23 17.27
N SER A 236 -32.40 0.97 18.34
CA SER A 236 -33.62 1.76 18.49
C SER A 236 -33.57 3.12 17.79
N PHE A 237 -32.39 3.70 17.57
CA PHE A 237 -32.29 5.11 17.16
C PHE A 237 -32.34 5.37 15.65
N ASN A 238 -32.22 4.33 14.81
CA ASN A 238 -32.27 4.48 13.35
C ASN A 238 -33.65 4.20 12.73
N ARG A 239 -34.53 3.45 13.38
CA ARG A 239 -35.90 3.24 12.84
C ARG A 239 -36.80 4.46 13.07
N LEU A 240 -36.73 5.10 14.23
CA LEU A 240 -37.56 6.27 14.55
C LEU A 240 -37.22 7.49 13.69
N ASN A 241 -35.94 7.73 13.38
CA ASN A 241 -35.57 8.83 12.47
C ASN A 241 -35.93 8.54 11.01
N THR A 242 -35.91 7.27 10.59
CA THR A 242 -36.35 6.87 9.24
C THR A 242 -37.87 7.04 9.09
N ILE A 243 -38.65 6.64 10.10
CA ILE A 243 -40.11 6.82 10.12
C ILE A 243 -40.48 8.31 10.23
N ARG A 244 -39.81 9.07 11.11
CA ARG A 244 -40.07 10.51 11.26
C ARG A 244 -39.73 11.28 9.98
N ASN A 245 -38.73 10.85 9.21
CA ASN A 245 -38.39 11.46 7.92
C ASN A 245 -39.32 11.03 6.78
N SER A 246 -39.94 9.84 6.82
CA SER A 246 -40.97 9.48 5.83
C SER A 246 -42.27 10.24 6.08
N ILE A 247 -42.73 10.32 7.34
CA ILE A 247 -43.94 11.07 7.71
C ILE A 247 -43.80 12.56 7.36
N ARG A 248 -42.61 13.15 7.54
CA ARG A 248 -42.34 14.55 7.16
C ARG A 248 -42.34 14.78 5.65
N ARG A 249 -42.08 13.73 4.86
CA ARG A 249 -42.07 13.78 3.40
C ARG A 249 -43.50 13.67 2.87
N ASP A 250 -44.29 12.76 3.45
CA ASP A 250 -45.69 12.57 3.09
C ASP A 250 -46.55 13.79 3.45
N LEU A 251 -46.26 14.49 4.57
CA LEU A 251 -46.98 15.72 4.98
C LEU A 251 -46.61 16.98 4.17
N ASN A 252 -45.52 16.95 3.38
CA ASN A 252 -45.06 18.09 2.59
C ASN A 252 -45.38 17.94 1.09
N GLU A 253 -46.04 16.86 0.67
CA GLU A 253 -46.49 16.64 -0.71
C GLU A 253 -48.00 16.93 -0.90
N GLU A 254 -48.74 17.33 0.16
CA GLU A 254 -50.16 17.72 0.11
C GLU A 254 -50.46 19.22 0.34
N ILE A 255 -49.51 20.13 0.07
CA ILE A 255 -49.77 21.59 -0.03
C ILE A 255 -49.13 22.17 -1.28
#